data_AF-A0A1Y4RNJ7-F1
#
_entry.id   AF-A0A1Y4RNJ7-F1
#
_cell.length_a   1.000
_cell.length_b   1.000
_cell.length_c   1.000
_cell.angle_alpha   90.00
_cell.angle_beta   90.00
_cell.angle_gamma   90.00
#
_symmetry.space_group_name_H-M   'P 1'
#
loop_
_entity.id
_entity.type
_entity.pdbx_description
1 polymer ?
#
loop_
_entity_poly.entity_id
_entity_poly.type
_entity_poly.pdbx_seq_one_letter_code
_entity_poly.pdbx_strand_id
1 'polypeptide(L)'
;MAVYHNNARIASEIREKRTILRDRYGGMMTLEELREELGYRSRTSARQAAQELGILPTQIGRMKKYDTDQVAKRLVELRGMC
;
A
#
# COMPACT_ATOMS: atom_id res chain seq x y z
N MET A 1 -4.77 -9.95 -27.40
CA MET A 1 -3.35 -9.62 -27.12
C MET A 1 -3.15 -8.23 -26.48
N ALA A 2 -4.14 -7.62 -25.79
CA ALA A 2 -3.98 -6.30 -25.16
C ALA A 2 -3.64 -6.33 -23.65
N VAL A 3 -3.77 -7.49 -23.00
CA VAL A 3 -3.62 -7.63 -21.53
C VAL A 3 -2.14 -7.65 -21.09
N TYR A 4 -1.24 -8.08 -21.97
CA TYR A 4 0.18 -8.27 -21.62
C TYR A 4 0.97 -6.96 -21.41
N HIS A 5 0.57 -5.85 -22.03
CA HIS A 5 1.24 -4.56 -21.83
C HIS A 5 0.80 -3.83 -20.56
N ASN A 6 -0.43 -4.04 -20.10
CA ASN A 6 -0.89 -3.46 -18.82
C ASN A 6 -0.17 -4.07 -17.62
N ASN A 7 0.09 -5.38 -17.64
CA ASN A 7 0.78 -6.04 -16.54
C ASN A 7 2.24 -5.58 -16.37
N ALA A 8 2.95 -5.30 -17.47
CA ALA A 8 4.33 -4.80 -17.41
C ALA A 8 4.40 -3.39 -16.81
N ARG A 9 3.47 -2.50 -17.18
CA ARG A 9 3.36 -1.14 -16.63
C ARG A 9 2.95 -1.17 -15.15
N ILE A 10 1.96 -1.97 -14.79
CA ILE A 10 1.56 -2.15 -13.39
C ILE A 10 2.74 -2.69 -12.58
N ALA A 11 3.50 -3.65 -13.09
CA ALA A 11 4.66 -4.18 -12.38
C ALA A 11 5.82 -3.18 -12.23
N SER A 12 6.04 -2.28 -13.20
CA SER A 12 7.01 -1.18 -13.05
C SER A 12 6.52 -0.14 -12.06
N GLU A 13 5.25 0.25 -12.12
CA GLU A 13 4.63 1.21 -11.19
C GLU A 13 4.61 0.67 -9.75
N ILE A 14 4.34 -0.62 -9.55
CA ILE A 14 4.45 -1.27 -8.24
C ILE A 14 5.89 -1.16 -7.73
N ARG A 15 6.89 -1.42 -8.58
CA ARG A 15 8.31 -1.32 -8.19
C ARG A 15 8.68 0.10 -7.81
N GLU A 16 8.32 1.10 -8.64
CA GLU A 16 8.58 2.51 -8.35
C GLU A 16 7.90 2.96 -7.07
N LYS A 17 6.60 2.66 -6.91
CA LYS A 17 5.83 3.01 -5.72
C LYS A 17 6.41 2.35 -4.48
N ARG A 18 6.83 1.08 -4.58
CA ARG A 18 7.49 0.34 -3.51
C ARG A 18 8.80 1.00 -3.10
N THR A 19 9.65 1.38 -4.05
CA THR A 19 10.90 2.09 -3.77
C THR A 19 10.64 3.41 -3.06
N ILE A 20 9.70 4.22 -3.55
CA ILE A 20 9.34 5.51 -2.94
C ILE A 20 8.87 5.32 -1.50
N LEU A 21 7.98 4.35 -1.25
CA LEU A 21 7.47 4.13 0.10
C LEU A 21 8.53 3.52 1.02
N ARG A 22 9.43 2.66 0.51
CA ARG A 22 10.57 2.14 1.29
C ARG A 22 11.57 3.22 1.65
N ASP A 23 11.89 4.12 0.72
CA ASP A 23 12.81 5.22 0.98
C ASP A 23 12.22 6.21 2.00
N ARG A 24 10.89 6.39 1.99
CA ARG A 24 10.20 7.32 2.88
C ARG A 24 9.89 6.76 4.28
N TYR A 25 9.39 5.53 4.34
CA TYR A 25 8.84 4.94 5.57
C TYR A 25 9.58 3.67 6.02
N GLY A 26 10.54 3.19 5.22
CA GLY A 26 11.20 1.91 5.43
C GLY A 26 10.33 0.71 5.04
N GLY A 27 10.66 -0.47 5.56
CA GLY A 27 9.94 -1.71 5.23
C GLY A 27 8.58 -1.89 5.93
N MET A 28 8.25 -1.05 6.91
CA MET A 28 7.05 -1.21 7.74
C MET A 28 6.46 0.15 8.09
N MET A 29 5.23 0.41 7.67
CA MET A 29 4.47 1.62 7.95
C MET A 29 3.61 1.47 9.22
N THR A 30 3.48 2.55 9.97
CA THR A 30 2.52 2.70 11.05
C THR A 30 1.13 3.03 10.51
N LEU A 31 0.11 2.96 11.38
CA LEU A 31 -1.25 3.36 11.02
C LEU A 31 -1.34 4.85 10.65
N GLU A 32 -0.46 5.71 11.16
CA GLU A 32 -0.46 7.15 10.85
C GLU A 32 0.07 7.43 9.46
N GLU A 33 1.20 6.80 9.11
CA GLU A 33 1.78 6.91 7.77
C GLU A 33 0.84 6.30 6.73
N LEU A 34 0.21 5.16 7.04
CA LEU A 34 -0.82 4.58 6.17
C LEU A 34 -2.03 5.51 6.00
N ARG A 35 -2.46 6.16 7.08
CA ARG A 35 -3.55 7.13 7.04
C ARG A 35 -3.21 8.32 6.13
N GLU A 36 -1.99 8.84 6.22
CA GLU A 36 -1.52 9.94 5.36
C GLU A 36 -1.43 9.51 3.90
N GLU A 37 -0.88 8.32 3.63
CA GLU A 37 -0.76 7.79 2.27
C GLU A 37 -2.14 7.52 1.63
N LEU A 38 -3.10 7.05 2.43
CA LEU A 38 -4.48 6.83 1.99
C LEU A 38 -5.34 8.10 2.02
N GLY A 39 -4.85 9.23 2.56
CA GLY A 39 -5.58 10.50 2.63
C GLY A 39 -6.76 10.52 3.60
N TYR A 40 -6.86 9.58 4.54
CA TYR A 40 -7.97 9.53 5.51
C TYR A 40 -7.75 10.50 6.69
N ARG A 41 -8.83 11.11 7.18
CA ARG A 41 -8.77 11.97 8.37
C ARG A 41 -8.72 11.18 9.68
N SER A 42 -9.40 10.03 9.72
CA SER A 42 -9.50 9.19 10.92
C SER A 42 -8.65 7.93 10.81
N ARG A 43 -8.02 7.56 11.93
CA ARG A 43 -7.28 6.29 12.08
C ARG A 43 -8.20 5.07 11.90
N THR A 44 -9.47 5.19 12.31
CA THR A 44 -10.45 4.11 12.16
C THR A 44 -10.80 3.89 10.70
N SER A 45 -11.04 4.97 9.95
CA SER A 45 -11.32 4.91 8.50
C SER A 45 -10.12 4.36 7.73
N ALA A 46 -8.91 4.80 8.05
CA ALA A 46 -7.69 4.25 7.44
C ALA A 46 -7.54 2.74 7.71
N ARG A 47 -7.90 2.27 8.91
CA ARG A 47 -7.86 0.84 9.25
C ARG A 47 -8.92 0.04 8.49
N GLN A 48 -10.15 0.55 8.39
CA GLN A 48 -11.21 -0.08 7.60
C GLN A 48 -10.82 -0.16 6.14
N ALA A 49 -10.37 0.94 5.56
CA ALA A 49 -9.87 0.97 4.18
C ALA A 49 -8.72 -0.02 3.99
N ALA A 50 -7.76 -0.10 4.92
CA ALA A 50 -6.69 -1.09 4.85
C ALA A 50 -7.24 -2.53 4.80
N GLN A 51 -8.27 -2.85 5.61
CA GLN A 51 -8.92 -4.16 5.59
C GLN A 51 -9.67 -4.42 4.28
N GLU A 52 -10.42 -3.44 3.77
CA GLU A 52 -11.14 -3.52 2.50
C GLU A 52 -10.19 -3.74 1.32
N LEU A 53 -9.01 -3.11 1.37
CA LEU A 53 -7.94 -3.29 0.38
C LEU A 53 -7.14 -4.59 0.57
N GLY A 54 -7.44 -5.37 1.61
CA GLY A 54 -6.73 -6.61 1.94
C GLY A 54 -5.29 -6.38 2.42
N ILE A 55 -4.98 -5.20 2.95
CA ILE A 55 -3.70 -4.87 3.58
C ILE A 55 -3.80 -5.26 5.06
N LEU A 56 -3.22 -6.41 5.39
CA LEU A 56 -3.30 -6.94 6.75
C LEU A 56 -2.21 -6.32 7.64
N PRO A 57 -2.55 -5.90 8.87
CA PRO A 57 -1.56 -5.44 9.82
C PRO A 57 -0.74 -6.62 10.37
N THR A 58 0.58 -6.48 10.35
CA THR A 58 1.53 -7.37 11.01
C THR A 58 1.77 -6.89 12.44
N GLN A 59 1.64 -7.80 13.41
CA GLN A 59 1.97 -7.50 14.80
C GLN A 59 3.49 -7.54 15.00
N ILE A 60 4.07 -6.42 15.45
CA ILE A 60 5.49 -6.32 15.81
C ILE A 60 5.58 -5.83 17.24
N GLY A 61 5.87 -6.76 18.16
CA GLY A 61 5.81 -6.50 19.59
C GLY A 61 4.42 -6.06 20.03
N ARG A 62 4.32 -4.83 20.56
CA ARG A 62 3.06 -4.22 21.03
C ARG A 62 2.35 -3.38 19.96
N MET A 63 2.96 -3.16 18.80
CA MET A 63 2.42 -2.29 17.75
C MET A 63 1.97 -3.11 16.53
N LYS A 64 0.97 -2.59 15.83
CA LYS A 64 0.56 -3.08 14.51
C LYS A 64 1.21 -2.21 13.46
N LYS A 65 1.96 -2.84 12.55
CA LYS A 65 2.57 -2.21 11.39
C LYS A 65 2.02 -2.81 10.11
N TYR A 66 2.17 -2.11 9.02
CA TYR A 66 1.69 -2.48 7.70
C TYR A 66 2.90 -2.63 6.79
N ASP A 67 2.94 -3.72 6.04
CA ASP A 67 4.02 -3.95 5.09
C ASP A 67 3.94 -2.94 3.95
N THR A 68 4.99 -2.13 3.82
CA THR A 68 5.10 -1.09 2.80
C THR A 68 4.95 -1.64 1.38
N ASP A 69 5.46 -2.84 1.14
CA ASP A 69 5.44 -3.50 -0.16
C ASP A 69 4.01 -3.95 -0.50
N GLN A 70 3.25 -4.43 0.49
CA GLN A 70 1.83 -4.76 0.31
C GLN A 70 1.00 -3.52 0.02
N VAL A 71 1.22 -2.43 0.77
CA VAL A 71 0.53 -1.15 0.58
C VAL A 71 0.78 -0.62 -0.83
N ALA A 72 2.05 -0.58 -1.27
CA ALA A 72 2.44 -0.14 -2.61
C ALA A 72 1.71 -0.94 -3.69
N LYS A 73 1.72 -2.27 -3.58
CA LYS A 73 1.10 -3.17 -4.53
C LYS A 73 -0.40 -2.89 -4.66
N ARG A 74 -1.12 -2.82 -3.53
CA ARG A 74 -2.58 -2.60 -3.54
C ARG A 74 -2.95 -1.22 -4.09
N LEU A 75 -2.19 -0.18 -3.76
CA LEU A 75 -2.42 1.17 -4.27
C LEU A 75 -2.28 1.25 -5.80
N VAL A 76 -1.28 0.59 -6.37
CA VAL A 76 -1.08 0.56 -7.82
C VAL A 76 -2.09 -0.35 -8.50
N GLU A 77 -2.42 -1.51 -7.92
CA GLU A 77 -3.49 -2.38 -8.42
C GLU A 77 -4.83 -1.64 -8.52
N LEU A 78 -5.19 -0.83 -7.52
CA LEU A 78 -6.40 0.01 -7.56
C LEU A 78 -6.35 1.08 -8.66
N ARG A 79 -5.17 1.68 -8.89
CA ARG A 79 -4.99 2.73 -9.92
C ARG A 79 -4.95 2.16 -11.34
N GLY A 80 -4.46 0.94 -11.51
CA GLY A 80 -4.34 0.25 -12.79
C GLY A 80 -5.60 -0.50 -13.22
N MET A 81 -6.63 -0.59 -12.35
CA MET A 81 -7.96 -1.10 -12.70
C MET A 81 -8.84 0.05 -13.23
N CYS A 82 -8.68 0.36 -14.51
CA CYS A 82 -9.67 1.04 -15.38
C CYS A 82 -9.61 0.41 -16.77
#